data_AF-A0A1X0YH73-F1
#
_entry.id   AF-A0A1X0YH73-F1
#
_cell.length_a   1.000
_cell.length_b   1.000
_cell.length_c   1.000
_cell.angle_alpha   90.00
_cell.angle_beta   90.00
_cell.angle_gamma   90.00
#
_symmetry.space_group_name_H-M   'P 1'
#
loop_
_entity.id
_entity.type
_entity.pdbx_description
1 polymer ?
#
loop_
_entity_poly.entity_id
_entity_poly.type
_entity_poly.pdbx_seq_one_letter_code
_entity_poly.pdbx_strand_id
1 'polypeptide(L)'
;MLATAVLFLVALAAGALGGLVGTGSSLVLLPILVSMYGPRVAVPVMGIAAVMANVGRVAAWWRQIRWRPVLAYALPGTPAAVVGAHTLLTISQTVVDGVLAAFFLAMVPVRRIVAARQ
;
A
#
# COMPACT_ATOMS: atom_id res chain seq x y z
N MET A 1 3.97 -9.71 -25.89
CA MET A 1 4.83 -10.72 -25.22
C MET A 1 5.98 -10.08 -24.45
N LEU A 2 6.78 -9.18 -25.05
CA LEU A 2 7.86 -8.49 -24.34
C LEU A 2 7.37 -7.67 -23.13
N ALA A 3 6.32 -6.88 -23.32
CA ALA A 3 5.73 -6.04 -22.27
C ALA A 3 5.26 -6.85 -21.04
N THR A 4 4.58 -7.97 -21.26
CA THR A 4 4.13 -8.86 -20.19
C THR A 4 5.29 -9.59 -19.51
N ALA A 5 6.35 -9.94 -20.25
CA ALA A 5 7.56 -10.52 -19.66
C ALA A 5 8.30 -9.52 -18.75
N VAL A 6 8.43 -8.26 -19.19
CA VAL A 6 8.99 -7.18 -18.36
C VAL A 6 8.14 -6.96 -17.12
N LEU A 7 6.82 -6.87 -17.28
CA LEU A 7 5.91 -6.71 -16.14
C LEU A 7 6.03 -7.86 -15.14
N PHE A 8 6.14 -9.11 -15.62
CA PHE A 8 6.33 -10.28 -14.77
C PHE A 8 7.65 -10.19 -13.98
N LEU A 9 8.77 -9.86 -14.64
CA LEU A 9 10.06 -9.73 -13.98
C LEU A 9 10.06 -8.63 -12.92
N VAL A 10 9.45 -7.49 -13.23
CA VAL A 10 9.35 -6.40 -12.24
C VAL A 10 8.40 -6.76 -11.11
N ALA A 11 7.25 -7.39 -11.39
CA ALA A 11 6.34 -7.86 -10.36
C ALA A 11 7.00 -8.90 -9.44
N LEU A 12 7.82 -9.78 -10.00
CA LEU A 12 8.58 -10.78 -9.24
C LEU A 12 9.63 -10.10 -8.35
N ALA A 13 10.41 -9.17 -8.90
CA ALA A 13 11.41 -8.41 -8.14
C ALA A 13 10.76 -7.57 -7.02
N ALA A 14 9.67 -6.87 -7.34
CA ALA A 14 8.91 -6.10 -6.36
C ALA A 14 8.31 -7.00 -5.27
N GLY A 15 7.82 -8.19 -5.64
CA GLY A 15 7.32 -9.20 -4.70
C GLY A 15 8.39 -9.73 -3.76
N ALA A 16 9.59 -10.04 -4.29
CA ALA A 16 10.73 -10.47 -3.49
C ALA A 16 11.20 -9.37 -2.53
N LEU A 17 11.34 -8.13 -3.01
CA LEU A 17 11.67 -6.97 -2.19
C LEU A 17 10.61 -6.72 -1.11
N GLY A 18 9.34 -6.78 -1.46
CA GLY A 18 8.24 -6.64 -0.52
C GLY A 18 8.11 -7.81 0.46
N GLY A 19 8.64 -8.99 0.13
CA GLY A 19 8.78 -10.12 1.05
C GLY A 19 9.86 -9.88 2.09
N LEU A 20 10.99 -9.30 1.69
CA LEU A 20 12.12 -8.99 2.57
C LEU A 20 11.85 -7.78 3.49
N VAL A 21 11.32 -6.70 2.92
CA VAL A 21 11.05 -5.44 3.64
C VAL A 21 9.68 -5.46 4.34
N GLY A 22 8.78 -6.34 3.90
CA GLY A 22 7.40 -6.45 4.41
C GLY A 22 6.41 -5.47 3.78
N THR A 23 6.88 -4.38 3.16
CA THR A 23 6.08 -3.31 2.55
C THR A 23 6.81 -2.72 1.33
N GLY A 24 6.11 -1.96 0.48
CA GLY A 24 6.71 -1.23 -0.64
C GLY A 24 6.62 -1.90 -2.01
N SER A 25 6.24 -3.16 -2.12
CA SER A 25 6.02 -3.85 -3.41
C SER A 25 4.99 -3.12 -4.29
N SER A 26 3.94 -2.61 -3.67
CA SER A 26 2.87 -1.87 -4.37
C SER A 26 3.32 -0.47 -4.83
N LEU A 27 4.26 0.16 -4.11
CA LEU A 27 4.81 1.46 -4.52
C LEU A 27 5.68 1.32 -5.77
N VAL A 28 6.41 0.21 -5.91
CA VAL A 28 7.22 -0.08 -7.09
C VAL A 28 6.36 -0.45 -8.29
N LEU A 29 5.32 -1.28 -8.07
CA LEU A 29 4.55 -1.86 -9.17
C LEU A 29 3.48 -0.90 -9.74
N LEU A 30 2.99 0.06 -8.95
CA LEU A 30 1.87 0.93 -9.34
C LEU A 30 2.22 1.88 -10.49
N PRO A 31 3.36 2.62 -10.49
CA PRO A 31 3.72 3.50 -11.61
C PRO A 31 3.85 2.74 -12.94
N ILE A 32 4.36 1.51 -12.88
CA ILE A 32 4.54 0.65 -14.05
C ILE A 32 3.18 0.22 -14.60
N LEU A 33 2.28 -0.27 -13.74
CA LEU A 33 0.92 -0.63 -14.15
C LEU A 33 0.15 0.58 -14.71
N VAL A 34 0.28 1.76 -14.10
CA VAL A 34 -0.37 2.99 -14.59
C VAL A 34 0.19 3.37 -15.96
N SER A 35 1.50 3.27 -16.17
CA SER A 35 2.12 3.59 -17.46
C SER A 35 1.70 2.66 -18.60
N MET A 36 1.42 1.38 -18.29
CA MET A 36 1.09 0.36 -19.30
C MET A 36 -0.41 0.22 -19.55
N TYR A 37 -1.25 0.36 -18.52
CA TYR A 37 -2.68 0.04 -18.56
C TYR A 37 -3.59 1.21 -18.15
N GLY A 38 -3.02 2.34 -17.75
CA GLY A 38 -3.75 3.49 -17.22
C GLY A 38 -4.26 3.27 -15.79
N PRO A 39 -4.59 4.37 -15.08
CA PRO A 39 -4.94 4.31 -13.66
C PRO A 39 -6.22 3.52 -13.37
N ARG A 40 -7.19 3.55 -14.29
CA ARG A 40 -8.48 2.86 -14.13
C ARG A 40 -8.34 1.33 -14.03
N VAL A 41 -7.37 0.75 -14.74
CA VAL A 41 -7.08 -0.70 -14.68
C VAL A 41 -6.01 -0.99 -13.63
N ALA A 42 -5.00 -0.14 -13.52
CA ALA A 42 -3.88 -0.35 -12.60
C ALA A 42 -4.30 -0.40 -11.12
N VAL A 43 -5.21 0.47 -10.69
CA VAL A 43 -5.60 0.56 -9.27
C VAL A 43 -6.31 -0.71 -8.78
N PRO A 44 -7.36 -1.23 -9.44
CA PRO A 44 -7.98 -2.50 -9.03
C PRO A 44 -7.04 -3.70 -9.12
N VAL A 45 -6.25 -3.78 -10.20
CA VAL A 45 -5.27 -4.87 -10.39
C VAL A 45 -4.23 -4.86 -9.27
N MET A 46 -3.77 -3.68 -8.86
CA MET A 46 -2.87 -3.53 -7.72
C MET A 46 -3.50 -4.01 -6.42
N GLY A 47 -4.79 -3.72 -6.19
CA GLY A 47 -5.51 -4.22 -5.01
C GLY A 47 -5.47 -5.74 -4.92
N ILE A 48 -5.79 -6.42 -6.02
CA ILE A 48 -5.73 -7.88 -6.10
C ILE A 48 -4.30 -8.38 -5.91
N ALA A 49 -3.32 -7.77 -6.59
CA ALA A 49 -1.91 -8.14 -6.48
C ALA A 49 -1.39 -7.99 -5.04
N ALA A 50 -1.79 -6.93 -4.34
CA ALA A 50 -1.41 -6.68 -2.95
C ALA A 50 -2.00 -7.73 -2.00
N VAL A 51 -3.27 -8.12 -2.21
CA VAL A 51 -3.90 -9.21 -1.45
C VAL A 51 -3.16 -10.52 -1.68
N MET A 52 -2.91 -10.88 -2.95
CA MET A 52 -2.18 -12.10 -3.30
C MET A 52 -0.76 -12.12 -2.72
N ALA A 53 -0.05 -10.99 -2.74
CA ALA A 53 1.27 -10.86 -2.14
C ALA A 53 1.25 -11.05 -0.61
N ASN A 54 0.25 -10.49 0.08
CA ASN A 54 0.06 -10.69 1.51
C ASN A 54 -0.28 -12.15 1.85
N VAL A 55 -1.16 -12.78 1.07
CA VAL A 55 -1.46 -14.21 1.22
C VAL A 55 -0.21 -15.06 1.02
N GLY A 56 0.61 -14.75 0.00
CA GLY A 56 1.89 -15.40 -0.22
C GLY A 56 2.83 -15.29 0.97
N ARG A 57 2.95 -14.08 1.56
CA ARG A 57 3.73 -13.86 2.79
C ARG A 57 3.17 -14.65 3.97
N VAL A 58 1.85 -14.70 4.12
CA VAL A 58 1.22 -15.48 5.19
C VAL A 58 1.48 -16.98 4.99
N ALA A 59 1.37 -17.48 3.76
CA ALA A 59 1.54 -18.89 3.44
C ALA A 59 2.99 -19.36 3.68
N ALA A 60 3.98 -18.64 3.15
CA ALA A 60 5.37 -19.09 3.25
C ALA A 60 5.99 -18.87 4.64
N TRP A 61 5.40 -18.02 5.48
CA TRP A 61 5.84 -17.79 6.86
C TRP A 61 4.84 -18.29 7.91
N TRP A 62 3.82 -19.07 7.52
CA TRP A 62 2.67 -19.43 8.37
C TRP A 62 3.06 -19.95 9.76
N ARG A 63 4.10 -20.80 9.81
CA ARG A 63 4.61 -21.42 11.04
C ARG A 63 5.33 -20.44 11.97
N GLN A 64 5.79 -19.30 11.45
CA GLN A 64 6.50 -18.26 12.18
C GLN A 64 5.56 -17.14 12.64
N ILE A 65 4.31 -17.13 12.17
CA ILE A 65 3.33 -16.11 12.53
C ILE A 65 2.90 -16.28 13.98
N ARG A 66 3.12 -15.23 14.77
CA ARG A 66 2.53 -15.11 16.11
C ARG A 66 1.10 -14.59 15.99
N TRP A 67 0.14 -15.50 16.02
CA TRP A 67 -1.28 -15.18 15.82
C TRP A 67 -1.88 -14.26 16.89
N ARG A 68 -1.38 -14.29 18.14
CA ARG A 68 -1.88 -13.41 19.21
C ARG A 68 -1.69 -11.92 18.88
N PRO A 69 -0.49 -11.42 18.53
CA PRO A 69 -0.30 -10.07 18.00
C PRO A 69 -1.12 -9.75 16.75
N VAL A 70 -1.24 -10.71 15.81
CA VAL A 70 -2.01 -10.51 14.57
C VAL A 70 -3.47 -10.22 14.91
N LEU A 71 -4.09 -11.03 15.76
CA LEU A 71 -5.47 -10.83 16.17
C LEU A 71 -5.64 -9.57 17.02
N ALA A 72 -4.72 -9.28 17.94
CA ALA A 72 -4.75 -8.07 18.75
C ALA A 72 -4.69 -6.80 17.90
N TYR A 73 -3.99 -6.82 16.77
CA TYR A 73 -3.95 -5.71 15.81
C TYR A 73 -5.17 -5.72 14.87
N ALA A 74 -5.54 -6.88 14.32
CA ALA A 74 -6.60 -6.99 13.33
C ALA A 74 -8.00 -6.75 13.92
N LEU A 75 -8.26 -7.15 15.17
CA LEU A 75 -9.56 -6.99 15.81
C LEU A 75 -10.01 -5.53 15.92
N PRO A 76 -9.21 -4.59 16.47
CA PRO A 76 -9.56 -3.18 16.45
C PRO A 76 -9.28 -2.52 15.09
N GLY A 77 -8.25 -2.98 14.37
CA GLY A 77 -7.85 -2.39 13.09
C GLY A 77 -8.87 -2.57 11.97
N THR A 78 -9.51 -3.73 11.88
CA THR A 78 -10.51 -4.03 10.84
C THR A 78 -11.74 -3.11 10.92
N PRO A 79 -12.45 -2.98 12.05
CA PRO A 79 -13.59 -2.06 12.15
C PRO A 79 -13.17 -0.61 11.98
N ALA A 80 -12.00 -0.20 12.51
CA ALA A 80 -11.48 1.14 12.29
C ALA A 80 -11.20 1.42 10.80
N ALA A 81 -10.66 0.44 10.07
CA ALA A 81 -10.44 0.54 8.62
C ALA A 81 -11.75 0.60 7.83
N VAL A 82 -12.78 -0.18 8.23
CA VAL A 82 -14.11 -0.11 7.63
C VAL A 82 -14.73 1.27 7.84
N VAL A 83 -14.67 1.80 9.06
CA VAL A 83 -15.15 3.16 9.36
C VAL A 83 -14.39 4.19 8.54
N GLY A 84 -13.06 4.12 8.50
CA GLY A 84 -12.23 5.03 7.71
C GLY A 84 -12.54 4.98 6.20
N ALA A 85 -12.70 3.78 5.65
CA ALA A 85 -13.09 3.60 4.25
C ALA A 85 -14.48 4.17 3.97
N HIS A 86 -15.44 3.91 4.85
CA HIS A 86 -16.79 4.48 4.73
C HIS A 86 -16.76 6.01 4.82
N THR A 87 -16.04 6.59 5.79
CA THR A 87 -15.87 8.04 5.91
C THR A 87 -15.26 8.65 4.66
N LEU A 88 -14.25 8.02 4.07
CA LEU A 88 -13.63 8.49 2.82
C LEU A 88 -14.64 8.50 1.65
N LEU A 89 -15.55 7.53 1.62
CA LEU A 89 -16.59 7.42 0.58
C LEU A 89 -17.78 8.35 0.81
N THR A 90 -18.04 8.80 2.04
CA THR A 90 -19.18 9.67 2.37
C THR A 90 -18.84 11.16 2.45
N ILE A 91 -17.59 11.53 2.71
CA ILE A 91 -17.15 12.93 2.74
C ILE A 91 -16.98 13.45 1.30
N SER A 92 -17.22 14.74 1.09
CA SER A 92 -17.03 15.36 -0.23
C SER A 92 -15.55 15.33 -0.65
N GLN A 93 -15.32 15.06 -1.93
CA GLN A 93 -13.96 14.93 -2.48
C GLN A 93 -13.11 16.19 -2.25
N THR A 94 -13.72 17.38 -2.30
CA THR A 94 -13.05 18.65 -2.01
C THR A 94 -12.48 18.73 -0.59
N VAL A 95 -13.19 18.18 0.40
CA VAL A 95 -12.71 18.15 1.79
C VAL A 95 -11.54 17.18 1.93
N VAL A 96 -11.62 16.01 1.31
CA VAL A 96 -10.53 15.03 1.31
C VAL A 96 -9.27 15.61 0.68
N ASP A 97 -9.40 16.23 -0.50
CA ASP A 97 -8.28 16.87 -1.20
C ASP A 97 -7.69 18.02 -0.38
N GLY A 98 -8.52 18.85 0.24
CA GLY A 98 -8.09 19.94 1.11
C GLY A 98 -7.32 19.47 2.34
N VAL A 99 -7.80 18.42 3.01
CA VAL A 99 -7.12 17.83 4.18
C VAL A 99 -5.78 17.20 3.77
N LEU A 100 -5.75 16.46 2.66
CA LEU A 100 -4.51 15.88 2.14
C LEU A 100 -3.49 16.94 1.74
N ALA A 101 -3.93 18.01 1.04
CA ALA A 101 -3.07 19.13 0.67
C ALA A 101 -2.46 19.78 1.92
N ALA A 102 -3.28 20.09 2.93
CA ALA A 102 -2.82 20.66 4.19
C ALA A 102 -1.82 19.74 4.91
N PHE A 103 -2.11 18.43 4.96
CA PHE A 103 -1.21 17.44 5.55
C PHE A 103 0.15 17.38 4.85
N PHE A 104 0.17 17.33 3.51
CA PHE A 104 1.41 17.31 2.75
C PHE A 104 2.20 18.61 2.89
N LEU A 105 1.53 19.77 2.89
CA LEU A 105 2.17 21.07 3.11
C LEU A 105 2.78 21.15 4.51
N ALA A 106 2.09 20.65 5.54
CA ALA A 106 2.58 20.59 6.92
C ALA A 106 3.76 19.62 7.10
N MET A 107 3.81 18.52 6.34
CA MET A 107 4.93 17.57 6.38
C MET A 107 6.25 18.19 5.93
N VAL A 108 6.25 19.20 5.05
CA VAL A 108 7.47 19.88 4.59
C VAL A 108 8.24 20.58 5.73
N PRO A 109 7.65 21.50 6.51
CA PRO A 109 8.33 22.12 7.64
C PRO A 109 8.61 21.11 8.76
N VAL A 110 7.69 20.18 9.05
CA VAL A 110 7.89 19.14 10.09
C VAL A 110 9.13 18.32 9.79
N ARG A 111 9.28 17.84 8.55
CA ARG A 111 10.45 17.07 8.13
C ARG A 111 11.74 17.88 8.22
N ARG A 112 11.70 19.18 7.89
CA ARG A 112 12.86 20.08 8.03
C ARG A 112 13.26 20.30 9.49
N ILE A 113 12.30 20.48 10.39
CA ILE A 113 12.56 20.67 11.83
C ILE A 113 13.14 19.40 12.44
N VAL A 114 12.58 18.23 12.11
CA VAL A 114 13.07 16.94 12.62
C VAL A 114 14.50 16.67 12.13
N ALA A 115 14.79 16.91 10.85
CA ALA A 115 16.13 16.74 10.30
C ALA A 115 17.17 17.73 10.86
N ALA A 116 16.74 18.94 11.27
CA ALA A 116 17.61 19.93 11.91
C ALA A 116 17.87 19.64 13.41
N ARG A 117 17.15 18.68 14.00
CA ARG A 117 17.31 18.24 15.40
C ARG A 117 18.03 16.90 15.52
N GLN A 118 18.36 16.25 14.40
CA GLN A 118 19.23 15.08 14.32
C GLN A 118 20.65 15.53 14.00
#